data_AF-A0AAW6U6C0-F1
#
_entry.id   AF-A0AAW6U6C0-F1
#
_cell.length_a   1.000
_cell.length_b   1.000
_cell.length_c   1.000
_cell.angle_alpha   90.00
_cell.angle_beta   90.00
_cell.angle_gamma   90.00
#
_symmetry.space_group_name_H-M   'P 1'
#
loop_
_entity.id
_entity.type
_entity.pdbx_description
1 polymer ?
#
loop_
_entity_poly.entity_id
_entity_poly.type
_entity_poly.pdbx_seq_one_letter_code
_entity_poly.pdbx_strand_id
1 'polypeptide(L)'
;MDKILDFIVYALRCVMLLFSAMLGHGEVIDNWLKDTIVGVVTLCLIILLLFFIDRLTVKIYRKKRLKIKNQNLVENTSNYVSFCIWGDGPGRPYDNAYELKSKKIDVDQKTIKFQFNGGEECIVENPVGIDWGQKGVRIEKATMITWKHYYYGKPQTIENSIIFEYTLIDESHVHVVVKSNFFNRDEIISIDKEIAIVSF
;
A
#
# COMPACT_ATOMS: atom_id res chain seq x y z
N MET A 1 9.52 -2.14 -20.01
CA MET A 1 9.04 -3.46 -20.48
C MET A 1 10.20 -4.25 -21.10
N ASP A 2 11.29 -3.56 -21.46
CA ASP A 2 12.40 -4.07 -22.28
C ASP A 2 13.37 -5.00 -21.52
N LYS A 3 13.65 -4.72 -20.24
CA LYS A 3 14.57 -5.55 -19.41
C LYS A 3 14.16 -7.02 -19.27
N ILE A 4 12.87 -7.33 -19.43
CA ILE A 4 12.35 -8.70 -19.34
C ILE A 4 12.57 -9.45 -20.65
N LEU A 5 12.43 -8.77 -21.78
CA LEU A 5 12.71 -9.35 -23.09
C LEU A 5 14.20 -9.67 -23.21
N ASP A 6 15.05 -8.77 -22.69
CA ASP A 6 16.50 -8.97 -22.64
C ASP A 6 16.89 -10.22 -21.82
N PHE A 7 16.23 -10.44 -20.68
CA PHE A 7 16.47 -11.62 -19.84
C PHE A 7 16.06 -12.92 -20.53
N ILE A 8 14.91 -12.93 -21.21
CA ILE A 8 14.43 -14.12 -21.95
C ILE A 8 15.36 -14.44 -23.12
N VAL A 9 15.78 -13.42 -23.87
CA VAL A 9 16.74 -13.57 -24.98
C VAL A 9 18.09 -14.07 -24.48
N TYR A 10 18.54 -13.59 -23.32
CA TYR A 10 19.78 -14.05 -22.68
C TYR A 10 19.69 -15.53 -22.25
N ALA A 11 18.61 -15.91 -21.57
CA ALA A 11 18.41 -17.30 -21.14
C ALA A 11 18.36 -18.27 -22.34
N LEU A 12 17.67 -17.90 -23.43
CA LEU A 12 17.63 -18.69 -24.66
C LEU A 12 19.01 -18.84 -25.30
N ARG A 13 19.83 -17.78 -25.30
CA ARG A 13 21.23 -17.85 -25.81
C ARG A 13 22.10 -18.79 -24.97
N CYS A 14 21.98 -18.76 -23.63
CA CYS A 14 22.72 -19.67 -22.75
C CYS A 14 22.36 -21.14 -23.02
N VAL A 15 21.08 -21.44 -23.23
CA VAL A 15 20.60 -22.80 -23.55
C VAL A 15 21.14 -23.26 -24.90
N MET A 16 21.12 -22.41 -25.93
CA MET A 16 21.67 -22.77 -27.25
C MET A 16 23.18 -23.01 -27.19
N LEU A 17 23.93 -22.22 -26.42
CA LEU A 17 25.38 -22.41 -26.23
C LEU A 17 25.70 -23.72 -25.50
N LEU A 18 24.93 -24.07 -24.48
CA LEU A 18 25.05 -25.37 -23.79
C LEU A 18 24.76 -26.53 -24.74
N PHE A 19 23.75 -26.40 -25.59
CA PHE A 19 23.41 -27.41 -26.59
C PHE A 19 24.51 -27.60 -27.63
N SER A 20 25.09 -26.50 -28.14
CA SER A 20 26.22 -26.55 -29.07
C SER A 20 27.47 -27.16 -28.44
N ALA A 21 27.75 -26.88 -27.15
CA ALA A 21 28.87 -27.48 -26.44
C ALA A 21 28.70 -28.99 -26.22
N MET A 22 27.48 -29.46 -25.96
CA MET A 22 27.18 -30.89 -25.82
C MET A 22 27.28 -31.66 -27.15
N LEU A 23 27.03 -31.01 -28.29
CA LEU A 23 27.19 -31.61 -29.62
C LEU A 23 28.65 -31.65 -30.09
N GLY A 24 29.54 -30.83 -29.50
CA GLY A 24 30.95 -30.70 -29.91
C GLY A 24 31.90 -31.78 -29.40
N HIS A 25 31.52 -32.56 -28.38
CA HIS A 25 32.34 -33.66 -27.86
C HIS A 25 31.77 -35.02 -28.29
N GLY A 26 32.19 -35.44 -29.47
CA GLY A 26 31.96 -36.80 -29.96
C GLY A 26 32.95 -37.78 -29.36
N GLU A 27 32.53 -38.52 -28.34
CA GLU A 27 33.03 -39.86 -28.07
C GLU A 27 31.90 -40.69 -27.43
N VAL A 28 31.52 -41.75 -28.13
CA VAL A 28 30.62 -42.88 -27.80
C VAL A 28 29.74 -42.70 -26.55
N ILE A 29 28.72 -41.86 -26.68
CA ILE A 29 27.52 -41.96 -25.83
C ILE A 29 26.42 -42.50 -26.74
N ASP A 30 25.86 -43.67 -26.38
CA ASP A 30 24.75 -44.31 -27.10
C ASP A 30 23.70 -43.26 -27.45
N ASN A 31 23.28 -43.21 -28.72
CA ASN A 31 22.32 -42.22 -29.22
C ASN A 31 21.05 -42.17 -28.35
N TRP A 32 20.66 -43.32 -27.78
CA TRP A 32 19.56 -43.44 -26.82
C TRP A 32 19.74 -42.60 -25.54
N LEU A 33 20.95 -42.53 -24.99
CA LEU A 33 21.23 -41.73 -23.79
C LEU A 33 21.21 -40.23 -24.11
N LYS A 34 21.69 -39.83 -25.29
CA LYS A 34 21.62 -38.42 -25.75
C LYS A 34 20.18 -37.97 -25.93
N ASP A 35 19.35 -38.77 -26.60
CA ASP A 35 17.94 -38.45 -26.82
C ASP A 35 17.16 -38.36 -25.51
N THR A 36 17.48 -39.24 -24.55
CA THR A 36 16.87 -39.24 -23.22
C THR A 36 17.24 -37.97 -22.43
N ILE A 37 18.53 -37.59 -22.43
CA ILE A 37 19.00 -36.38 -21.72
C ILE A 37 18.40 -35.12 -22.34
N VAL A 38 18.36 -35.03 -23.67
CA VAL A 38 17.75 -33.90 -24.38
C VAL A 38 16.25 -33.79 -24.05
N GLY A 39 15.54 -34.92 -24.02
CA GLY A 39 14.13 -34.96 -23.63
C GLY A 39 13.89 -34.44 -22.20
N VAL A 40 14.70 -34.89 -21.24
CA VAL A 40 14.58 -34.48 -19.83
C VAL A 40 14.90 -32.99 -19.65
N VAL A 41 15.96 -32.48 -20.27
CA VAL A 41 16.33 -31.05 -20.18
C VAL A 41 15.25 -30.17 -20.80
N THR A 42 14.70 -30.58 -21.94
CA THR A 42 13.61 -29.86 -22.62
C THR A 42 12.36 -29.82 -21.75
N LEU A 43 12.00 -30.95 -21.12
CA LEU A 43 10.85 -31.02 -20.22
C LEU A 43 11.04 -30.11 -18.98
N CYS A 44 12.23 -30.10 -18.38
CA CYS A 44 12.56 -29.23 -17.25
C CYS A 44 12.46 -27.73 -17.62
N LEU A 45 12.92 -27.35 -18.81
CA LEU A 45 12.80 -25.97 -19.29
C LEU A 45 11.35 -25.55 -19.51
N ILE A 46 10.51 -26.45 -20.06
CA ILE A 46 9.08 -26.20 -20.22
C ILE A 46 8.42 -26.00 -18.86
N ILE A 47 8.72 -26.84 -17.87
CA ILE A 47 8.17 -26.72 -16.51
C ILE A 47 8.59 -25.39 -15.87
N LEU A 48 9.86 -24.99 -15.99
CA LEU A 48 10.35 -23.72 -15.47
C LEU A 48 9.68 -22.51 -16.15
N LEU A 49 9.47 -22.57 -17.47
CA LEU A 49 8.74 -21.53 -18.21
C LEU A 49 7.29 -21.43 -17.76
N LEU A 50 6.61 -22.56 -17.56
CA LEU A 50 5.23 -22.58 -17.06
C LEU A 50 5.12 -21.96 -15.65
N PHE A 51 6.03 -22.32 -14.74
CA PHE A 51 6.09 -21.71 -13.39
C PHE A 51 6.37 -20.20 -13.44
N PHE A 52 7.21 -19.76 -14.36
CA PHE A 52 7.54 -18.35 -14.51
C PHE A 52 6.38 -17.54 -15.10
N ILE A 53 5.70 -18.09 -16.11
CA ILE A 53 4.48 -17.51 -16.71
C ILE A 53 3.39 -17.41 -15.64
N ASP A 54 3.17 -18.43 -14.82
CA ASP A 54 2.15 -18.40 -13.76
C ASP A 54 2.45 -17.27 -12.75
N ARG A 55 3.70 -17.17 -12.26
CA ARG A 55 4.10 -16.08 -11.36
C ARG A 55 3.96 -14.69 -11.98
N LEU A 56 4.27 -14.53 -13.27
CA LEU A 56 4.09 -13.26 -13.98
C LEU A 56 2.61 -12.92 -14.15
N THR A 57 1.80 -13.90 -14.52
CA THR A 57 0.36 -13.74 -14.73
C THR A 57 -0.30 -13.32 -13.42
N VAL A 58 0.03 -13.95 -12.30
CA VAL A 58 -0.44 -13.55 -10.97
C VAL A 58 -0.05 -12.11 -10.63
N LYS A 59 1.21 -11.69 -10.90
CA LYS A 59 1.66 -10.30 -10.65
C LYS A 59 0.91 -9.28 -11.50
N ILE A 60 0.75 -9.54 -12.80
CA ILE A 60 0.05 -8.65 -13.74
C ILE A 60 -1.43 -8.57 -13.40
N TYR A 61 -2.07 -9.70 -13.11
CA TYR A 61 -3.48 -9.76 -12.77
C TYR A 61 -3.77 -9.04 -11.45
N ARG A 62 -2.90 -9.22 -10.45
CA ARG A 62 -2.97 -8.49 -9.17
C ARG A 62 -2.85 -6.97 -9.38
N LYS A 63 -1.90 -6.52 -10.21
CA LYS A 63 -1.71 -5.09 -10.52
C LYS A 63 -2.90 -4.48 -11.26
N LYS A 64 -3.48 -5.21 -12.23
CA LYS A 64 -4.65 -4.75 -13.00
C LYS A 64 -5.92 -4.71 -12.14
N ARG A 65 -6.13 -5.72 -11.29
CA ARG A 65 -7.25 -5.76 -10.33
C ARG A 65 -7.18 -4.62 -9.30
N LEU A 66 -5.97 -4.28 -8.83
CA LEU A 66 -5.75 -3.15 -7.92
C LEU A 66 -6.00 -1.79 -8.59
N LYS A 67 -5.58 -1.62 -9.85
CA LYS A 67 -5.86 -0.39 -10.62
C LYS A 67 -7.37 -0.18 -10.85
N ILE A 68 -8.10 -1.25 -11.15
CA ILE A 68 -9.56 -1.20 -11.34
C ILE A 68 -10.29 -0.93 -10.02
N LYS A 69 -9.82 -1.48 -8.89
CA LYS A 69 -10.42 -1.21 -7.57
C LYS A 69 -10.16 0.23 -7.09
N ASN A 70 -9.00 0.80 -7.45
CA ASN A 70 -8.64 2.19 -7.11
C ASN A 70 -9.38 3.24 -7.94
N GLN A 71 -9.91 2.91 -9.12
CA GLN A 71 -10.66 3.86 -9.95
C GLN A 71 -12.17 3.88 -9.65
N ASN A 72 -12.73 2.85 -8.99
CA ASN A 72 -14.18 2.68 -8.83
C ASN A 72 -14.72 2.85 -7.40
N LEU A 73 -13.95 3.34 -6.42
CA LEU A 73 -14.46 3.65 -5.08
C LEU A 73 -14.76 5.15 -4.93
N VAL A 74 -15.62 5.65 -5.82
CA VAL A 74 -16.38 6.90 -5.60
C VAL A 74 -17.85 6.55 -5.82
N GLU A 75 -18.41 5.76 -4.90
CA GLU A 75 -19.86 5.61 -4.83
C GLU A 75 -20.40 6.59 -3.80
N ASN A 76 -21.07 7.61 -4.35
CA ASN A 76 -21.92 8.59 -3.69
C ASN A 76 -22.75 7.94 -2.58
N THR A 77 -22.27 8.07 -1.35
CA THR A 77 -23.06 7.95 -0.13
C THR A 77 -22.60 9.10 0.74
N SER A 78 -23.54 9.94 1.18
CA SER A 78 -23.28 11.03 2.11
C SER A 78 -22.78 10.45 3.44
N ASN A 79 -21.47 10.20 3.52
CA ASN A 79 -20.83 9.54 4.66
C ASN A 79 -20.16 10.62 5.49
N TYR A 80 -20.96 11.24 6.35
CA TYR A 80 -20.40 11.92 7.51
C TYR A 80 -19.69 10.87 8.36
N VAL A 81 -18.45 11.15 8.74
CA VAL A 81 -17.65 10.30 9.62
C VAL A 81 -17.08 11.14 10.73
N SER A 82 -17.07 10.59 11.93
CA SER A 82 -16.33 11.17 13.05
C SER A 82 -15.07 10.38 13.33
N PHE A 83 -13.91 11.04 13.43
CA PHE A 83 -12.64 10.34 13.69
C PHE A 83 -12.23 10.44 15.16
N CYS A 84 -11.82 9.30 15.69
CA CYS A 84 -11.09 9.18 16.93
C CYS A 84 -9.74 8.54 16.61
N ILE A 85 -8.66 9.27 16.88
CA ILE A 85 -7.27 8.90 16.58
C ILE A 85 -6.60 8.57 17.91
N TRP A 86 -6.32 7.28 18.16
CA TRP A 86 -5.78 6.80 19.43
C TRP A 86 -6.51 7.33 20.68
N GLY A 87 -7.84 7.47 20.60
CA GLY A 87 -8.64 8.01 21.69
C GLY A 87 -8.79 9.54 21.68
N ASP A 88 -7.95 10.27 20.96
CA ASP A 88 -8.09 11.71 20.76
C ASP A 88 -9.13 12.01 19.67
N GLY A 89 -9.89 13.10 19.83
CA GLY A 89 -10.86 13.58 18.87
C GLY A 89 -10.33 14.83 18.16
N PRO A 90 -9.50 14.68 17.12
CA PRO A 90 -8.87 15.83 16.47
C PRO A 90 -9.92 16.59 15.65
N GLY A 91 -10.45 17.65 16.21
CA GLY A 91 -11.52 18.36 15.54
C GLY A 91 -11.96 19.65 16.21
N ARG A 92 -13.08 20.17 15.70
CA ARG A 92 -13.65 21.41 16.19
C ARG A 92 -14.31 21.12 17.55
N PRO A 93 -14.23 22.05 18.52
CA PRO A 93 -15.09 21.99 19.68
C PRO A 93 -16.55 21.85 19.20
N TYR A 94 -17.28 20.87 19.75
CA TYR A 94 -18.70 20.60 19.49
C TYR A 94 -19.08 20.01 18.12
N ASP A 95 -18.14 19.83 17.19
CA ASP A 95 -18.41 19.25 15.86
C ASP A 95 -17.23 18.42 15.37
N ASN A 96 -17.37 17.10 15.44
CA ASN A 96 -16.38 16.14 14.96
C ASN A 96 -16.94 15.33 13.76
N ALA A 97 -17.92 15.84 13.03
CA ALA A 97 -18.51 15.15 11.88
C ALA A 97 -18.00 15.74 10.56
N TYR A 98 -17.34 14.91 9.75
CA TYR A 98 -16.75 15.34 8.49
C TYR A 98 -17.36 14.60 7.32
N GLU A 99 -17.75 15.33 6.28
CA GLU A 99 -18.23 14.73 5.05
C GLU A 99 -17.03 14.23 4.22
N LEU A 100 -16.90 12.90 4.09
CA LEU A 100 -15.81 12.28 3.35
C LEU A 100 -15.98 12.51 1.84
N LYS A 101 -15.07 13.29 1.25
CA LYS A 101 -15.05 13.60 -0.19
C LYS A 101 -14.41 12.48 -0.99
N SER A 102 -13.27 11.98 -0.54
CA SER A 102 -12.57 10.89 -1.21
C SER A 102 -11.59 10.19 -0.27
N LYS A 103 -11.24 8.95 -0.64
CA LYS A 103 -10.16 8.19 -0.03
C LYS A 103 -9.22 7.68 -1.11
N LYS A 104 -7.92 7.76 -0.87
CA LYS A 104 -6.86 7.28 -1.76
C LYS A 104 -5.95 6.35 -0.99
N ILE A 105 -5.62 5.21 -1.59
CA ILE A 105 -4.70 4.24 -1.01
C ILE A 105 -3.48 4.16 -1.92
N ASP A 106 -2.32 4.54 -1.40
CA ASP A 106 -1.03 4.34 -2.04
C ASP A 106 -0.38 3.09 -1.45
N VAL A 107 -0.34 2.02 -2.26
CA VAL A 107 0.19 0.73 -1.84
C VAL A 107 1.72 0.75 -1.80
N ASP A 108 2.36 1.53 -2.67
CA ASP A 108 3.81 1.59 -2.78
C ASP A 108 4.40 2.37 -1.61
N GLN A 109 3.73 3.46 -1.21
CA GLN A 109 4.08 4.26 -0.04
C GLN A 109 3.48 3.73 1.27
N LYS A 110 2.58 2.74 1.22
CA LYS A 110 1.81 2.24 2.36
C LYS A 110 1.07 3.35 3.09
N THR A 111 0.40 4.23 2.35
CA THR A 111 -0.36 5.35 2.93
C THR A 111 -1.83 5.30 2.54
N ILE A 112 -2.68 5.80 3.44
CA ILE A 112 -4.09 6.09 3.14
C ILE A 112 -4.30 7.57 3.36
N LYS A 113 -4.88 8.24 2.35
CA LYS A 113 -5.25 9.64 2.43
C LYS A 113 -6.77 9.79 2.35
N PHE A 114 -7.37 10.39 3.37
CA PHE A 114 -8.75 10.85 3.39
C PHE A 114 -8.79 12.34 3.08
N GLN A 115 -9.72 12.75 2.23
CA GLN A 115 -10.00 14.15 1.93
C GLN A 115 -11.46 14.43 2.24
N PHE A 116 -11.72 15.56 2.88
CA PHE A 116 -13.06 15.97 3.31
C PHE A 116 -13.54 17.19 2.51
N ASN A 117 -14.87 17.39 2.45
CA ASN A 117 -15.44 18.50 1.68
C ASN A 117 -15.06 19.88 2.24
N GLY A 118 -14.79 19.99 3.54
CA GLY A 118 -14.26 21.21 4.16
C GLY A 118 -12.76 21.45 3.92
N GLY A 119 -12.12 20.66 3.05
CA GLY A 119 -10.69 20.79 2.74
C GLY A 119 -9.76 20.23 3.83
N GLU A 120 -10.31 19.63 4.89
CA GLU A 120 -9.55 18.84 5.85
C GLU A 120 -8.96 17.60 5.18
N GLU A 121 -7.84 17.12 5.72
CA GLU A 121 -7.17 15.93 5.22
C GLU A 121 -6.64 15.08 6.38
N CYS A 122 -6.75 13.76 6.24
CA CYS A 122 -6.14 12.78 7.15
C CYS A 122 -5.21 11.88 6.35
N ILE A 123 -3.97 11.74 6.77
CA ILE A 123 -2.98 10.85 6.17
C ILE A 123 -2.56 9.83 7.21
N VAL A 124 -2.66 8.55 6.86
CA VAL A 124 -2.33 7.42 7.72
C VAL A 124 -1.17 6.65 7.09
N GLU A 125 -0.07 6.51 7.83
CA GLU A 125 1.13 5.81 7.37
C GLU A 125 1.23 4.40 7.95
N ASN A 126 1.64 3.46 7.10
CA ASN A 126 1.76 2.03 7.39
C ASN A 126 0.54 1.44 8.12
N PRO A 127 -0.70 1.64 7.62
CA PRO A 127 -1.87 1.12 8.27
C PRO A 127 -1.91 -0.41 8.23
N VAL A 128 -2.30 -1.02 9.35
CA VAL A 128 -2.49 -2.47 9.54
C VAL A 128 -3.89 -2.73 10.10
N GLY A 129 -4.52 -3.83 9.70
CA GLY A 129 -5.84 -4.23 10.19
C GLY A 129 -6.94 -3.24 9.79
N ILE A 130 -7.02 -2.91 8.50
CA ILE A 130 -8.02 -1.95 7.99
C ILE A 130 -9.35 -2.68 7.75
N ASP A 131 -10.39 -2.26 8.45
CA ASP A 131 -11.76 -2.70 8.24
C ASP A 131 -12.61 -1.54 7.70
N TRP A 132 -13.27 -1.79 6.57
CA TRP A 132 -14.16 -0.84 5.90
C TRP A 132 -15.60 -1.25 6.18
N GLY A 133 -16.15 -0.72 7.27
CA GLY A 133 -17.55 -0.92 7.63
C GLY A 133 -18.50 -0.06 6.79
N GLN A 134 -19.80 -0.36 6.88
CA GLN A 134 -20.84 0.47 6.25
C GLN A 134 -20.91 1.90 6.82
N LYS A 135 -20.52 2.07 8.09
CA LYS A 135 -20.60 3.33 8.82
C LYS A 135 -19.26 4.07 8.92
N GLY A 136 -18.18 3.51 8.40
CA GLY A 136 -16.87 4.07 8.68
C GLY A 136 -15.67 3.19 8.37
N VAL A 137 -14.53 3.61 8.90
CA VAL A 137 -13.26 2.91 8.83
C VAL A 137 -12.74 2.64 10.25
N ARG A 138 -12.22 1.45 10.44
CA ARG A 138 -11.42 1.08 11.61
C ARG A 138 -10.02 0.72 11.12
N ILE A 139 -9.01 1.29 11.74
CA ILE A 139 -7.60 0.97 11.48
C ILE A 139 -6.99 0.53 12.80
N GLU A 140 -6.57 -0.73 12.88
CA GLU A 140 -6.01 -1.30 14.10
C GLU A 140 -4.69 -0.62 14.46
N LYS A 141 -3.70 -0.57 13.55
CA LYS A 141 -2.40 0.06 13.84
C LYS A 141 -1.95 0.98 12.72
N ALA A 142 -1.17 1.99 13.06
CA ALA A 142 -0.49 2.89 12.13
C ALA A 142 0.82 3.37 12.78
N THR A 143 1.81 3.77 11.97
CA THR A 143 3.06 4.34 12.51
C THR A 143 2.94 5.83 12.79
N MET A 144 2.24 6.53 11.89
CA MET A 144 2.00 7.97 12.01
C MET A 144 0.64 8.31 11.43
N ILE A 145 -0.04 9.27 12.05
CA ILE A 145 -1.26 9.87 11.51
C ILE A 145 -1.12 11.39 11.51
N THR A 146 -1.36 12.00 10.36
CA THR A 146 -1.42 13.46 10.23
C THR A 146 -2.85 13.89 9.97
N TRP A 147 -3.38 14.74 10.84
CA TRP A 147 -4.69 15.35 10.69
C TRP A 147 -4.54 16.87 10.48
N LYS A 148 -4.99 17.35 9.33
CA LYS A 148 -4.98 18.77 8.98
C LYS A 148 -6.41 19.30 8.92
N HIS A 149 -6.67 20.37 9.66
CA HIS A 149 -7.91 21.14 9.56
C HIS A 149 -7.65 22.64 9.65
N TYR A 150 -8.73 23.43 9.64
CA TYR A 150 -8.66 24.89 9.71
C TYR A 150 -9.34 25.40 10.99
N TYR A 151 -8.87 26.54 11.49
CA TYR A 151 -9.45 27.21 12.65
C TYR A 151 -10.92 27.57 12.40
N TYR A 152 -11.78 27.31 13.38
CA TYR A 152 -13.22 27.48 13.24
C TYR A 152 -13.61 28.95 12.95
N GLY A 153 -14.52 29.15 12.00
CA GLY A 153 -14.99 30.49 11.60
C GLY A 153 -13.97 31.34 10.85
N LYS A 154 -12.82 30.76 10.43
CA LYS A 154 -11.79 31.45 9.66
C LYS A 154 -11.73 30.94 8.21
N PRO A 155 -11.25 31.77 7.26
CA PRO A 155 -10.99 31.33 5.90
C PRO A 155 -9.97 30.18 5.84
N GLN A 156 -10.14 29.28 4.87
CA GLN A 156 -9.27 28.12 4.66
C GLN A 156 -7.94 28.52 4.01
N THR A 157 -7.06 29.14 4.79
CA THR A 157 -5.71 29.53 4.36
C THR A 157 -4.65 28.75 5.14
N ILE A 158 -3.40 28.82 4.67
CA ILE A 158 -2.27 28.16 5.34
C ILE A 158 -2.09 28.73 6.75
N GLU A 159 -2.30 30.03 6.91
CA GLU A 159 -2.14 30.72 8.19
C GLU A 159 -3.17 30.28 9.23
N ASN A 160 -4.34 29.86 8.77
CA ASN A 160 -5.43 29.36 9.61
C ASN A 160 -5.42 27.83 9.76
N SER A 161 -4.43 27.14 9.18
CA SER A 161 -4.34 25.69 9.26
C SER A 161 -3.76 25.24 10.61
N ILE A 162 -4.28 24.11 11.08
CA ILE A 162 -3.84 23.41 12.28
C ILE A 162 -3.52 21.99 11.84
N ILE A 163 -2.32 21.53 12.18
CA ILE A 163 -1.83 20.19 11.85
C ILE A 163 -1.56 19.45 13.15
N PHE A 164 -2.21 18.31 13.33
CA PHE A 164 -1.91 17.33 14.37
C PHE A 164 -1.09 16.21 13.75
N GLU A 165 0.03 15.89 14.37
CA GLU A 165 0.87 14.74 14.03
C GLU A 165 0.90 13.80 15.23
N TYR A 166 0.43 12.57 15.01
CA TYR A 166 0.43 11.50 15.99
C TYR A 166 1.45 10.46 15.56
N THR A 167 2.47 10.19 16.38
CA THR A 167 3.51 9.19 16.10
C THR A 167 3.46 8.11 17.17
N LEU A 168 3.28 6.85 16.76
CA LEU A 168 3.32 5.72 17.69
C LEU A 168 4.77 5.52 18.15
N ILE A 169 5.02 5.61 19.46
CA ILE A 169 6.34 5.33 20.05
C ILE A 169 6.45 3.84 20.37
N ASP A 170 5.46 3.34 21.10
CA ASP A 170 5.32 1.94 21.51
C ASP A 170 3.83 1.57 21.59
N GLU A 171 3.51 0.36 22.05
CA GLU A 171 2.13 -0.16 22.08
C GLU A 171 1.19 0.60 23.03
N SER A 172 1.73 1.46 23.91
CA SER A 172 1.02 2.18 24.96
C SER A 172 1.21 3.71 24.93
N HIS A 173 2.07 4.23 24.05
CA HIS A 173 2.39 5.66 23.99
C HIS A 173 2.36 6.23 22.58
N VAL A 174 1.77 7.43 22.46
CA VAL A 174 1.72 8.22 21.24
C VAL A 174 2.29 9.60 21.50
N HIS A 175 3.21 10.04 20.65
CA HIS A 175 3.69 11.42 20.61
C HIS A 175 2.73 12.26 19.77
N VAL A 176 2.21 13.33 20.35
CA VAL A 176 1.28 14.25 19.70
C VAL A 176 1.92 15.62 19.58
N VAL A 177 2.08 16.06 18.34
CA VAL A 177 2.56 17.41 18.01
C VAL A 177 1.45 18.16 17.31
N VAL A 178 1.09 19.34 17.81
CA VAL A 178 0.16 20.26 17.14
C VAL A 178 0.93 21.48 16.69
N LYS A 179 0.84 21.77 15.39
CA LYS A 179 1.48 22.89 14.73
C LYS A 179 0.41 23.85 14.21
N SER A 180 0.42 25.08 14.72
CA SER A 180 -0.41 26.16 14.18
C SER A 180 0.19 27.52 14.50
N ASN A 181 -0.35 28.57 13.87
CA ASN A 181 0.00 29.95 14.21
C ASN A 181 -0.61 30.46 15.52
N PHE A 182 -1.57 29.72 16.10
CA PHE A 182 -2.32 30.16 17.28
C PHE A 182 -1.83 29.51 18.57
N PHE A 183 -1.46 28.23 18.49
CA PHE A 183 -0.94 27.45 19.60
C PHE A 183 -0.10 26.28 19.07
N ASN A 184 0.85 25.83 19.87
CA ASN A 184 1.60 24.62 19.63
C ASN A 184 1.47 23.71 20.85
N ARG A 185 1.45 22.40 20.60
CA ARG A 185 1.41 21.36 21.64
C ARG A 185 2.45 20.31 21.25
N ASP A 186 3.15 19.79 22.23
CA ASP A 186 4.14 18.73 22.06
C ASP A 186 4.11 17.90 23.34
N GLU A 187 3.53 16.71 23.28
CA GLU A 187 3.38 15.86 24.45
C GLU A 187 3.30 14.37 24.08
N ILE A 188 3.54 13.52 25.07
CA ILE A 188 3.36 12.08 24.96
C ILE A 188 2.11 11.71 25.76
N ILE A 189 1.17 11.03 25.12
CA ILE A 189 -0.04 10.53 25.76
C ILE A 189 0.03 9.01 25.91
N SER A 190 -0.48 8.50 27.03
CA SER A 190 -0.71 7.07 27.21
C SER A 190 -2.04 6.66 26.58
N ILE A 191 -2.05 5.51 25.90
CA ILE A 191 -3.22 4.98 25.20
C ILE A 191 -3.63 3.64 25.80
N ASP A 192 -4.91 3.52 26.15
CA ASP A 192 -5.46 2.26 26.70
C ASP A 192 -5.82 1.25 25.60
N LYS A 193 -5.90 1.71 24.34
CA LYS A 193 -6.37 0.91 23.20
C LYS A 193 -5.39 1.05 22.05
N GLU A 194 -5.01 -0.10 21.48
CA GLU A 194 -4.10 -0.15 20.33
C GLU A 194 -4.68 0.46 19.05
N ILE A 195 -5.99 0.77 19.02
CA ILE A 195 -6.70 1.13 17.79
C ILE A 195 -6.30 2.54 17.34
N ALA A 196 -5.60 2.61 16.21
CA ALA A 196 -5.13 3.85 15.65
C ALA A 196 -6.26 4.78 15.19
N ILE A 197 -7.25 4.27 14.44
CA ILE A 197 -8.43 5.05 14.04
C ILE A 197 -9.70 4.24 14.25
N VAL A 198 -10.69 4.89 14.85
CA VAL A 198 -12.09 4.45 14.76
C VAL A 198 -12.90 5.60 14.18
N SER A 199 -13.74 5.29 13.19
CA SER A 199 -14.79 6.19 12.77
C SER A 199 -16.19 5.69 13.01
N PHE A 200 -17.08 6.63 13.31
CA PHE A 200 -18.50 6.40 13.61
C PHE A 200 -19.40 7.23 12.71
#